data_AF-A0AAD9LC22-F1
#
_entry.id   AF-A0AAD9LC22-F1
#
_cell.length_a   1.000
_cell.length_b   1.000
_cell.length_c   1.000
_cell.angle_alpha   90.00
_cell.angle_beta   90.00
_cell.angle_gamma   90.00
#
_symmetry.space_group_name_H-M   'P 1'
#
loop_
_entity.id
_entity.type
_entity.pdbx_description
1 polymer ?
#
loop_
_entity_poly.entity_id
_entity_poly.type
_entity_poly.pdbx_seq_one_letter_code
_entity_poly.pdbx_strand_id
1 'polypeptide(L)'
;MRKRRNARSPTARNGISPDAKASARRLERCRINQKRYRIRQRAIQECVNETIKEIRGLELRHRDLNIDEKDHRSPCRVVADTFALLEAFFRSPGFKPKSKGEAKDAETREILERLQNSFVSDVECGDIRGVEALMGQLKNYAQYFDAPTLRLEKAEEISPGVVAATASIEVLVSISTLCFIFPQLLQASRVGNDTQPLLGKRLLDKTLVCDCSVHITFDARSGRVARVEASIDWINALLRALGNLEDVAIALHGALVTC
;
A
#
# COMPACT_ATOMS: atom_id res chain seq x y z
N MET A 1 -33.86 -39.06 66.00
CA MET A 1 -35.31 -38.88 65.76
C MET A 1 -35.55 -37.55 65.04
N ARG A 2 -36.28 -37.59 63.92
CA ARG A 2 -36.75 -36.42 63.15
C ARG A 2 -37.75 -35.59 63.96
N LYS A 3 -37.69 -34.25 63.85
CA LYS A 3 -38.89 -33.43 63.57
C LYS A 3 -38.52 -32.04 63.05
N ARG A 4 -39.13 -31.74 61.90
CA ARG A 4 -39.14 -30.47 61.16
C ARG A 4 -40.03 -29.42 61.84
N ARG A 5 -39.92 -28.20 61.32
CA ARG A 5 -40.87 -27.06 61.23
C ARG A 5 -40.51 -25.91 62.19
N ASN A 6 -40.48 -24.64 61.78
CA ASN A 6 -41.27 -24.00 60.74
C ASN A 6 -40.52 -22.88 60.01
N ALA A 7 -40.81 -22.78 58.72
CA ALA A 7 -40.48 -21.65 57.87
C ALA A 7 -41.31 -20.41 58.26
N ARG A 8 -40.64 -19.26 58.29
CA ARG A 8 -41.26 -17.97 57.97
C ARG A 8 -40.40 -17.32 56.89
N SER A 9 -40.94 -17.28 55.69
CA SER A 9 -40.41 -16.48 54.58
C SER A 9 -40.82 -15.02 54.82
N PRO A 10 -39.89 -14.07 54.93
CA PRO A 10 -40.20 -12.69 54.61
C PRO A 10 -40.01 -12.53 53.10
N THR A 11 -41.10 -12.32 52.39
CA THR A 11 -41.10 -11.79 51.03
C THR A 11 -40.16 -10.59 50.94
N ALA A 12 -38.99 -10.79 50.32
CA ALA A 12 -38.10 -9.71 49.94
C ALA A 12 -38.82 -8.85 48.89
N ARG A 13 -39.34 -7.69 49.29
CA ARG A 13 -39.65 -6.60 48.37
C ARG A 13 -38.33 -6.07 47.83
N ASN A 14 -37.74 -6.77 46.86
CA ASN A 14 -36.69 -6.20 46.02
C ASN A 14 -37.34 -5.35 44.93
N GLY A 15 -38.05 -4.29 45.35
CA GLY A 15 -38.39 -3.19 44.48
C GLY A 15 -37.15 -2.34 44.29
N ILE A 16 -36.43 -2.52 43.18
CA ILE A 16 -35.33 -1.63 42.79
C ILE A 16 -35.85 -0.19 42.87
N SER A 17 -35.19 0.64 43.70
CA SER A 17 -35.57 2.03 43.95
C SER A 17 -35.81 2.79 42.62
N PRO A 18 -36.87 3.62 42.52
CA PRO A 18 -37.15 4.45 41.34
C PRO A 18 -35.92 5.23 40.85
N ASP A 19 -35.07 5.69 41.77
CA ASP A 19 -33.85 6.43 41.47
C ASP A 19 -32.78 5.57 40.79
N ALA A 20 -32.65 4.30 41.18
CA ALA A 20 -31.72 3.37 40.54
C ALA A 20 -32.17 3.03 39.11
N LYS A 21 -33.49 2.93 38.86
CA LYS A 21 -34.05 2.75 37.51
C LYS A 21 -33.88 4.00 36.65
N ALA A 22 -34.04 5.19 37.22
CA ALA A 22 -33.81 6.46 36.54
C ALA A 22 -32.33 6.65 36.16
N SER A 23 -31.42 6.31 37.08
CA SER A 23 -29.96 6.34 36.84
C SER A 23 -29.53 5.36 35.75
N ALA A 24 -30.02 4.11 35.78
CA ALA A 24 -29.75 3.11 34.74
C ALA A 24 -30.26 3.57 33.35
N ARG A 25 -31.45 4.18 33.28
CA ARG A 25 -31.98 4.77 32.03
C ARG A 25 -31.13 5.93 31.53
N ARG A 26 -30.58 6.75 32.43
CA ARG A 26 -29.69 7.86 32.08
C ARG A 26 -28.36 7.36 31.52
N LEU A 27 -27.76 6.34 32.14
CA LEU A 27 -26.54 5.71 31.66
C LEU A 27 -26.71 5.09 30.26
N GLU A 28 -27.83 4.38 30.01
CA GLU A 28 -28.08 3.80 28.69
C GLU A 28 -28.31 4.88 27.62
N ARG A 29 -28.97 6.00 27.96
CA ARG A 29 -29.07 7.16 27.06
C ARG A 29 -27.70 7.78 26.78
N CYS A 30 -26.84 7.94 27.79
CA CYS A 30 -25.48 8.42 27.61
C CYS A 30 -24.69 7.49 26.67
N ARG A 31 -24.80 6.17 26.85
CA ARG A 31 -24.15 5.17 25.99
C ARG A 31 -24.60 5.27 24.53
N ILE A 32 -25.91 5.36 24.30
CA ILE A 32 -26.50 5.52 22.96
C ILE A 32 -26.06 6.84 22.33
N ASN A 33 -26.09 7.95 23.09
CA ASN A 33 -25.67 9.26 22.60
C ASN A 33 -24.19 9.30 22.26
N GLN A 34 -23.31 8.71 23.09
CA GLN A 34 -21.88 8.58 22.77
C GLN A 34 -21.65 7.73 21.52
N LYS A 35 -22.38 6.62 21.35
CA LYS A 35 -22.29 5.79 20.14
C LYS A 35 -22.72 6.58 18.90
N ARG A 36 -23.83 7.30 18.97
CA ARG A 36 -24.33 8.17 17.88
C ARG A 36 -23.36 9.30 17.56
N TYR A 37 -22.78 9.94 18.58
CA TYR A 37 -21.77 10.98 18.40
C TYR A 37 -20.54 10.44 17.65
N ARG A 38 -20.00 9.29 18.06
CA ARG A 38 -18.84 8.66 17.39
C ARG A 38 -19.13 8.26 15.95
N ILE A 39 -20.36 7.81 15.67
CA ILE A 39 -20.79 7.48 14.30
C ILE A 39 -20.86 8.74 13.45
N ARG A 40 -21.51 9.81 13.95
CA ARG A 40 -21.59 11.10 13.25
C ARG A 40 -20.21 11.69 12.99
N GLN A 41 -19.33 11.64 13.97
CA GLN A 41 -17.97 12.15 13.84
C GLN A 41 -17.17 11.39 12.78
N ARG A 42 -17.30 10.06 12.71
CA ARG A 42 -16.70 9.27 11.63
C ARG A 42 -17.27 9.61 10.26
N ALA A 43 -18.60 9.71 10.14
CA ALA A 43 -19.25 10.08 8.87
C ALA A 43 -18.82 11.47 8.38
N ILE A 44 -18.69 12.45 9.29
CA ILE A 44 -18.15 13.78 8.96
C ILE A 44 -16.70 13.66 8.48
N GLN A 45 -15.86 12.89 9.18
CA GLN A 45 -14.46 12.72 8.80
C GLN A 45 -14.31 12.04 7.43
N GLU A 46 -15.11 11.01 7.17
CA GLU A 46 -15.15 10.33 5.87
C GLU A 46 -15.60 11.29 4.76
N CYS A 47 -16.65 12.07 5.00
CA CYS A 47 -17.11 13.09 4.06
C CYS A 47 -16.03 14.15 3.75
N VAL A 48 -15.40 14.70 4.80
CA VAL A 48 -14.29 15.66 4.65
C VAL A 48 -13.14 15.05 3.85
N ASN A 49 -12.75 13.81 4.15
CA ASN A 49 -11.69 13.12 3.44
C ASN A 49 -12.05 12.92 1.96
N GLU A 50 -13.31 12.59 1.66
CA GLU A 50 -13.78 12.41 0.28
C GLU A 50 -13.78 13.74 -0.49
N THR A 51 -14.26 14.83 0.12
CA THR A 51 -14.20 16.17 -0.47
C THR A 51 -12.76 16.61 -0.73
N ILE A 52 -11.83 16.33 0.19
CA ILE A 52 -10.41 16.65 0.00
C ILE A 52 -9.83 15.88 -1.21
N LYS A 53 -10.16 14.60 -1.36
CA LYS A 53 -9.74 13.82 -2.54
C LYS A 53 -10.32 14.40 -3.83
N GLU A 54 -11.60 14.77 -3.81
CA GLU A 54 -12.27 15.33 -4.99
C GLU A 54 -11.63 16.66 -5.41
N ILE A 55 -11.35 17.56 -4.46
CA ILE A 55 -10.63 18.81 -4.73
C ILE A 55 -9.26 18.53 -5.34
N ARG A 56 -8.47 17.62 -4.77
CA ARG A 56 -7.14 17.26 -5.30
C ARG A 56 -7.23 16.68 -6.70
N GLY A 57 -8.20 15.78 -6.95
CA GLY A 57 -8.46 15.21 -8.27
C GLY A 57 -8.89 16.27 -9.29
N LEU A 58 -9.64 17.29 -8.87
CA LEU A 58 -10.01 18.43 -9.71
C LEU A 58 -8.82 19.34 -9.99
N GLU A 59 -7.97 19.62 -8.99
CA GLU A 59 -6.74 20.41 -9.15
C GLU A 59 -5.75 19.72 -10.10
N LEU A 60 -5.65 18.39 -10.04
CA LEU A 60 -4.86 17.59 -10.99
C LEU A 60 -5.41 17.71 -12.41
N ARG A 61 -6.72 17.48 -12.59
CA ARG A 61 -7.36 17.59 -13.91
C ARG A 61 -7.31 19.01 -14.49
N HIS A 62 -7.51 20.02 -13.66
CA HIS A 62 -7.39 21.41 -14.09
C HIS A 62 -5.98 21.74 -14.58
N ARG A 63 -4.95 21.20 -13.93
CA ARG A 63 -3.56 21.31 -14.40
C ARG A 63 -3.33 20.58 -15.72
N ASP A 64 -3.95 19.41 -15.91
CA ASP A 64 -3.90 18.69 -17.19
C ASP A 64 -4.50 19.52 -18.34
N LEU A 65 -5.47 20.40 -18.03
CA LEU A 65 -6.11 21.27 -19.01
C LEU A 65 -5.35 22.59 -19.22
N ASN A 66 -4.75 23.16 -18.14
CA ASN A 66 -3.91 24.37 -18.16
C ASN A 66 -2.44 24.03 -18.47
N ILE A 67 -2.22 23.57 -19.68
CA ILE A 67 -0.89 23.25 -20.20
C ILE A 67 -0.16 24.55 -20.54
N ASP A 68 0.92 24.85 -19.82
CA ASP A 68 1.95 25.75 -20.34
C ASP A 68 2.68 25.01 -21.48
N GLU A 69 2.86 25.72 -22.60
CA GLU A 69 3.44 25.23 -23.86
C GLU A 69 4.55 24.20 -23.66
N LYS A 70 4.39 23.02 -24.30
CA LYS A 70 5.37 21.93 -24.45
C LYS A 70 6.64 22.16 -23.65
N ASP A 71 6.73 21.56 -22.47
CA ASP A 71 8.04 21.32 -21.90
C ASP A 71 8.75 20.35 -22.86
N HIS A 72 9.64 20.86 -23.73
CA HIS A 72 10.29 20.13 -24.83
C HIS A 72 11.30 19.09 -24.32
N ARG A 73 11.10 18.58 -23.11
CA ARG A 73 11.94 17.53 -22.53
C ARG A 73 11.77 16.26 -23.35
N SER A 74 12.91 15.67 -23.70
CA SER A 74 12.96 14.35 -24.34
C SER A 74 12.19 13.33 -23.47
N PRO A 75 11.32 12.48 -24.05
CA PRO A 75 10.63 11.41 -23.32
C PRO A 75 11.59 10.56 -22.48
N CYS A 76 12.75 10.19 -23.02
CA CYS A 76 13.78 9.46 -22.28
C CYS A 76 14.29 10.22 -21.05
N ARG A 77 14.37 11.56 -21.11
CA ARG A 77 14.75 12.38 -19.96
C ARG A 77 13.68 12.37 -18.88
N VAL A 78 12.40 12.45 -19.27
CA VAL A 78 11.28 12.35 -18.32
C VAL A 78 11.27 10.97 -17.65
N VAL A 79 11.54 9.90 -18.40
CA VAL A 79 11.72 8.55 -17.82
C VAL A 79 12.87 8.56 -16.80
N ALA A 80 14.05 9.06 -17.16
CA ALA A 80 15.19 9.12 -16.24
C ALA A 80 14.90 9.91 -14.96
N ASP A 81 14.26 11.09 -15.09
CA ASP A 81 13.86 11.92 -13.96
C ASP A 81 12.80 11.21 -13.10
N THR A 82 11.85 10.50 -13.71
CA THR A 82 10.80 9.73 -13.00
C THR A 82 11.40 8.56 -12.21
N PHE A 83 12.32 7.80 -12.80
CA PHE A 83 13.04 6.73 -12.11
C PHE A 83 13.90 7.26 -10.96
N ALA A 84 14.56 8.40 -11.15
CA ALA A 84 15.32 9.05 -10.08
C ALA A 84 14.43 9.51 -8.92
N LEU A 85 13.23 10.03 -9.22
CA LEU A 85 12.23 10.39 -8.21
C LEU A 85 11.68 9.16 -7.48
N LEU A 86 11.41 8.06 -8.19
CA LEU A 86 10.99 6.79 -7.59
C LEU A 86 12.05 6.21 -6.66
N GLU A 87 13.31 6.25 -7.08
CA GLU A 87 14.44 5.79 -6.28
C GLU A 87 14.64 6.65 -5.03
N ALA A 88 14.53 7.98 -5.16
CA ALA A 88 14.56 8.89 -4.02
C ALA A 88 13.36 8.66 -3.07
N PHE A 89 12.18 8.38 -3.63
CA PHE A 89 10.97 8.06 -2.90
C PHE A 89 11.14 6.79 -2.06
N PHE A 90 11.64 5.70 -2.64
CA PHE A 90 11.85 4.44 -1.90
C PHE A 90 12.95 4.54 -0.84
N ARG A 91 14.00 5.32 -1.09
CA ARG A 91 15.06 5.57 -0.11
C ARG A 91 14.60 6.49 1.03
N SER A 92 13.52 7.26 0.85
CA SER A 92 13.08 8.22 1.86
C SER A 92 12.70 7.54 3.18
N PRO A 93 13.25 7.98 4.32
CA PRO A 93 12.94 7.43 5.63
C PRO A 93 11.50 7.71 6.09
N GLY A 94 10.76 8.60 5.43
CA GLY A 94 9.38 8.96 5.77
C GLY A 94 8.38 7.80 5.71
N PHE A 95 8.73 6.69 5.05
CA PHE A 95 7.90 5.48 4.98
C PHE A 95 8.29 4.40 5.99
N LYS A 96 9.35 4.63 6.79
CA LYS A 96 9.67 3.78 7.95
C LYS A 96 8.84 4.27 9.15
N PRO A 97 8.12 3.40 9.87
CA PRO A 97 7.14 3.80 10.88
C PRO A 97 7.72 4.42 12.18
N LYS A 98 8.92 5.03 12.18
CA LYS A 98 9.59 5.45 13.43
C LYS A 98 10.36 6.80 13.44
N SER A 99 10.42 7.61 12.39
CA SER A 99 11.14 8.91 12.50
C SER A 99 10.21 10.11 12.60
N LYS A 100 10.14 10.72 13.79
CA LYS A 100 9.58 12.07 13.98
C LYS A 100 10.58 13.12 13.51
N GLY A 101 10.19 13.99 12.57
CA GLY A 101 10.93 15.20 12.21
C GLY A 101 10.28 15.97 11.06
N GLU A 102 9.83 17.21 11.33
CA GLU A 102 9.03 18.04 10.41
C GLU A 102 9.74 18.39 9.09
N ALA A 103 11.06 18.58 9.11
CA ALA A 103 11.86 18.85 7.90
C ALA A 103 11.94 17.64 6.94
N LYS A 104 11.85 16.42 7.46
CA LYS A 104 11.95 15.17 6.67
C LYS A 104 10.63 14.82 5.98
N ASP A 105 9.52 15.25 6.58
CA ASP A 105 8.20 15.16 5.97
C ASP A 105 8.04 16.14 4.79
N ALA A 106 8.75 17.28 4.82
CA ALA A 106 8.74 18.25 3.72
C ALA A 106 9.45 17.73 2.46
N GLU A 107 10.64 17.17 2.60
CA GLU A 107 11.40 16.57 1.47
C GLU A 107 10.62 15.41 0.84
N THR A 108 10.05 14.52 1.66
CA THR A 108 9.23 13.40 1.18
C THR A 108 7.98 13.90 0.44
N ARG A 109 7.39 15.00 0.91
CA ARG A 109 6.22 15.62 0.26
C ARG A 109 6.60 16.24 -1.09
N GLU A 110 7.74 16.91 -1.18
CA GLU A 110 8.24 17.48 -2.43
C GLU A 110 8.51 16.39 -3.48
N ILE A 111 9.16 15.29 -3.10
CA ILE A 111 9.40 14.15 -3.99
C ILE A 111 8.06 13.58 -4.49
N LEU A 112 7.09 13.41 -3.59
CA LEU A 112 5.74 12.92 -3.94
C LEU A 112 5.01 13.85 -4.91
N GLU A 113 5.07 15.16 -4.70
CA GLU A 113 4.44 16.15 -5.58
C GLU A 113 5.09 16.14 -6.97
N ARG A 114 6.42 16.09 -7.04
CA ARG A 114 7.14 15.99 -8.31
C ARG A 114 6.86 14.69 -9.04
N LEU A 115 6.79 13.58 -8.31
CA LEU A 115 6.45 12.28 -8.88
C LEU A 115 5.02 12.28 -9.41
N GLN A 116 4.05 12.80 -8.66
CA GLN A 116 2.67 12.97 -9.12
C GLN A 116 2.61 13.82 -10.39
N ASN A 117 3.38 14.91 -10.46
CA ASN A 117 3.42 15.80 -11.62
C ASN A 117 4.06 15.17 -12.87
N SER A 118 4.73 14.03 -12.73
CA SER A 118 5.28 13.28 -13.88
C SER A 118 4.21 12.49 -14.63
N PHE A 119 3.04 12.28 -14.02
CA PHE A 119 1.93 11.53 -14.58
C PHE A 119 0.74 12.44 -14.92
N VAL A 120 -0.07 12.02 -15.88
CA VAL A 120 -1.42 12.58 -16.07
C VAL A 120 -2.37 12.09 -14.97
N SER A 121 -3.46 12.81 -14.72
CA SER A 121 -4.37 12.47 -13.62
C SER A 121 -5.02 11.08 -13.74
N ASP A 122 -5.25 10.61 -14.96
CA ASP A 122 -5.88 9.34 -15.32
C ASP A 122 -4.88 8.25 -15.77
N VAL A 123 -3.61 8.36 -15.37
CA VAL A 123 -2.54 7.40 -15.72
C VAL A 123 -2.96 5.94 -15.51
N GLU A 124 -2.58 5.08 -16.45
CA GLU A 124 -2.78 3.63 -16.38
C GLU A 124 -1.47 2.91 -16.04
N CYS A 125 -1.49 2.00 -15.08
CA CYS A 125 -0.36 1.14 -14.71
C CYS A 125 -0.87 -0.27 -14.39
N GLY A 126 -0.83 -1.18 -15.36
CA GLY A 126 -1.49 -2.48 -15.23
C GLY A 126 -2.98 -2.33 -14.93
N ASP A 127 -3.42 -2.88 -13.80
CA ASP A 127 -4.81 -2.77 -13.31
C ASP A 127 -5.10 -1.46 -12.56
N ILE A 128 -4.08 -0.64 -12.29
CA ILE A 128 -4.20 0.61 -11.54
C ILE A 128 -4.57 1.73 -12.51
N ARG A 129 -5.62 2.50 -12.15
CA ARG A 129 -6.07 3.68 -12.89
C ARG A 129 -6.06 4.91 -11.99
N GLY A 130 -5.46 5.98 -12.48
CA GLY A 130 -5.39 7.29 -11.84
C GLY A 130 -4.16 7.48 -10.94
N VAL A 131 -3.64 8.70 -10.93
CA VAL A 131 -2.37 9.03 -10.25
C VAL A 131 -2.45 8.84 -8.74
N GLU A 132 -3.60 9.07 -8.11
CA GLU A 132 -3.76 8.85 -6.66
C GLU A 132 -3.64 7.37 -6.30
N ALA A 133 -4.25 6.48 -7.09
CA ALA A 133 -4.17 5.04 -6.89
C ALA A 133 -2.74 4.53 -7.12
N LEU A 134 -2.06 5.04 -8.14
CA LEU A 134 -0.65 4.74 -8.41
C LEU A 134 0.24 5.17 -7.23
N MET A 135 0.06 6.39 -6.69
CA MET A 135 0.81 6.84 -5.52
C MET A 135 0.52 6.00 -4.27
N GLY A 136 -0.72 5.52 -4.11
CA GLY A 136 -1.07 4.57 -3.06
C GLY A 136 -0.31 3.26 -3.20
N GLN A 137 -0.23 2.71 -4.40
CA GLN A 137 0.49 1.46 -4.65
C GLN A 137 2.00 1.60 -4.45
N LEU A 138 2.62 2.69 -4.90
CA LEU A 138 4.04 2.92 -4.65
C LEU A 138 4.37 2.98 -3.16
N LYS A 139 3.48 3.57 -2.34
CA LYS A 139 3.61 3.56 -0.88
C LYS A 139 3.48 2.14 -0.30
N ASN A 140 2.56 1.34 -0.82
CA ASN A 140 2.43 -0.07 -0.44
C ASN A 140 3.72 -0.83 -0.75
N TYR A 141 4.28 -0.68 -1.96
CA TYR A 141 5.55 -1.33 -2.33
C TYR A 141 6.72 -0.89 -1.44
N ALA A 142 6.80 0.38 -1.06
CA ALA A 142 7.82 0.85 -0.12
C ALA A 142 7.74 0.10 1.24
N GLN A 143 6.53 -0.26 1.69
CA GLN A 143 6.31 -1.04 2.91
C GLN A 143 6.50 -2.55 2.71
N TYR A 144 6.05 -3.11 1.58
CA TYR A 144 6.12 -4.55 1.32
C TYR A 144 7.57 -5.01 1.14
N PHE A 145 8.41 -4.16 0.57
CA PHE A 145 9.79 -4.46 0.23
C PHE A 145 10.83 -3.75 1.10
N ASP A 146 10.40 -3.13 2.21
CA ASP A 146 11.25 -2.42 3.18
C ASP A 146 12.33 -1.52 2.54
N ALA A 147 11.89 -0.59 1.69
CA ALA A 147 12.72 0.32 0.88
C ALA A 147 13.53 -0.41 -0.23
N PRO A 148 12.88 -0.80 -1.35
CA PRO A 148 13.57 -1.40 -2.48
C PRO A 148 14.51 -0.40 -3.17
N THR A 149 15.52 -0.91 -3.86
CA THR A 149 16.43 -0.10 -4.69
C THR A 149 16.05 -0.30 -6.15
N LEU A 150 15.75 0.78 -6.86
CA LEU A 150 15.38 0.82 -8.26
C LEU A 150 16.49 1.51 -9.07
N ARG A 151 16.95 0.86 -10.14
CA ARG A 151 17.98 1.42 -11.02
C ARG A 151 17.53 1.35 -12.46
N LEU A 152 17.53 2.50 -13.13
CA LEU A 152 17.35 2.58 -14.57
C LEU A 152 18.67 2.24 -15.26
N GLU A 153 18.64 1.34 -16.23
CA GLU A 153 19.82 0.92 -17.00
C GLU A 153 19.83 1.55 -18.38
N LYS A 154 18.68 1.50 -19.08
CA LYS A 154 18.52 2.03 -20.42
C LYS A 154 17.12 2.62 -20.58
N ALA A 155 17.03 3.71 -21.33
CA ALA A 155 15.77 4.26 -21.82
C ALA A 155 15.95 4.65 -23.29
N GLU A 156 15.04 4.21 -24.15
CA GLU A 156 15.08 4.44 -25.58
C GLU A 156 13.68 4.73 -26.10
N GLU A 157 13.54 5.80 -26.87
CA GLU A 157 12.29 6.13 -27.54
C GLU A 157 12.17 5.25 -28.79
N ILE A 158 11.22 4.30 -28.77
CA ILE A 158 11.02 3.30 -29.82
C ILE A 158 10.01 3.77 -30.87
N SER A 159 9.16 4.73 -30.52
CA SER A 159 8.27 5.46 -31.42
C SER A 159 7.91 6.79 -30.78
N PRO A 160 7.42 7.80 -31.54
CA PRO A 160 7.09 9.11 -30.99
C PRO A 160 6.20 9.02 -29.74
N GLY A 161 6.72 9.46 -28.59
CA GLY A 161 6.00 9.45 -27.31
C GLY A 161 5.91 8.07 -26.64
N VAL A 162 6.67 7.07 -27.08
CA VAL A 162 6.75 5.74 -26.45
C VAL A 162 8.20 5.39 -26.16
N VAL A 163 8.50 5.14 -24.88
CA VAL A 163 9.83 4.79 -24.39
C VAL A 163 9.83 3.36 -23.88
N ALA A 164 10.77 2.55 -24.36
CA ALA A 164 11.13 1.28 -23.75
C ALA A 164 12.32 1.51 -22.81
N ALA A 165 12.22 0.98 -21.61
CA ALA A 165 13.26 1.08 -20.59
C ALA A 165 13.56 -0.28 -19.97
N THR A 166 14.84 -0.51 -19.66
CA THR A 166 15.28 -1.61 -18.81
C THR A 166 15.75 -1.06 -17.48
N ALA A 167 15.42 -1.79 -16.42
CA ALA A 167 15.75 -1.41 -15.05
C ALA A 167 16.00 -2.68 -14.22
N SER A 168 16.57 -2.51 -13.04
CA SER A 168 16.67 -3.56 -12.04
C SER A 168 16.02 -3.10 -10.74
N ILE A 169 15.31 -3.98 -10.06
CA ILE A 169 14.85 -3.76 -8.68
C ILE A 169 15.55 -4.75 -7.74
N GLU A 170 16.14 -4.23 -6.68
CA GLU A 170 16.77 -5.00 -5.62
C GLU A 170 15.90 -4.91 -4.36
N VAL A 171 15.51 -6.07 -3.85
CA VAL A 171 14.56 -6.23 -2.73
C VAL A 171 15.18 -7.13 -1.68
N LEU A 172 15.20 -6.69 -0.43
CA LEU A 172 15.45 -7.57 0.71
C LEU A 172 14.15 -8.23 1.12
N VAL A 173 14.09 -9.57 1.08
CA VAL A 173 12.91 -10.31 1.53
C VAL A 173 12.84 -10.25 3.05
N SER A 174 11.94 -9.41 3.55
CA SER A 174 11.68 -9.26 4.98
C SER A 174 10.43 -10.01 5.41
N ILE A 175 10.10 -9.92 6.71
CA ILE A 175 8.82 -10.39 7.23
C ILE A 175 7.65 -9.69 6.52
N SER A 176 7.78 -8.38 6.24
CA SER A 176 6.77 -7.63 5.48
C SER A 176 6.58 -8.23 4.09
N THR A 177 7.68 -8.54 3.39
CA THR A 177 7.62 -9.16 2.06
C THR A 177 6.91 -10.51 2.10
N LEU A 178 7.23 -11.35 3.09
CA LEU A 178 6.54 -12.64 3.25
C LEU A 178 5.06 -12.46 3.59
N CYS A 179 4.68 -11.47 4.40
CA CYS A 179 3.29 -11.22 4.76
C CYS A 179 2.44 -10.68 3.61
N PHE A 180 3.00 -9.82 2.76
CA PHE A 180 2.24 -9.10 1.73
C PHE A 180 2.39 -9.68 0.33
N ILE A 181 3.56 -10.24 -0.02
CA ILE A 181 3.83 -10.78 -1.36
C ILE A 181 3.75 -12.31 -1.40
N PHE A 182 4.25 -12.97 -0.35
CA PHE A 182 4.28 -14.44 -0.27
C PHE A 182 3.51 -15.02 0.94
N PRO A 183 2.28 -14.56 1.25
CA PRO A 183 1.55 -14.95 2.47
C PRO A 183 1.34 -16.46 2.60
N GLN A 184 1.22 -17.17 1.49
CA GLN A 184 1.08 -18.61 1.43
C GLN A 184 2.29 -19.36 2.02
N LEU A 185 3.50 -18.80 1.91
CA LEU A 185 4.72 -19.41 2.43
C LEU A 185 4.80 -19.38 3.95
N LEU A 186 3.99 -18.53 4.60
CA LEU A 186 3.81 -18.52 6.04
C LEU A 186 2.85 -19.63 6.50
N GLN A 187 1.88 -20.02 5.66
CA GLN A 187 0.82 -20.98 5.98
C GLN A 187 1.20 -22.44 5.71
N ALA A 188 2.18 -22.69 4.82
CA ALA A 188 2.72 -24.02 4.54
C ALA A 188 3.26 -24.76 5.80
N SER A 189 3.39 -24.07 6.94
CA SER A 189 3.80 -24.61 8.25
C SER A 189 2.86 -25.64 8.90
N ARG A 190 1.71 -26.01 8.32
CA ARG A 190 0.68 -26.79 9.05
C ARG A 190 0.37 -28.18 8.50
N VAL A 191 0.95 -28.58 7.38
CA VAL A 191 0.65 -29.88 6.75
C VAL A 191 1.96 -30.61 6.49
N GLY A 192 2.34 -31.51 7.40
CA GLY A 192 3.41 -32.47 7.14
C GLY A 192 4.66 -32.28 8.00
N ASN A 193 5.20 -33.41 8.44
CA ASN A 193 6.35 -33.55 9.32
C ASN A 193 7.65 -33.44 8.50
N ASP A 194 7.79 -32.42 7.65
CA ASP A 194 8.88 -32.32 6.69
C ASP A 194 10.12 -31.64 7.30
N THR A 195 11.24 -32.35 7.24
CA THR A 195 12.58 -31.94 7.66
C THR A 195 13.21 -30.85 6.79
N GLN A 196 12.54 -30.36 5.74
CA GLN A 196 13.05 -29.28 4.90
C GLN A 196 12.76 -27.90 5.52
N PRO A 197 13.72 -26.96 5.52
CA PRO A 197 13.45 -25.60 5.98
C PRO A 197 12.37 -24.97 5.11
N LEU A 198 11.25 -24.60 5.75
CA LEU A 198 10.10 -23.91 5.14
C LEU A 198 10.58 -22.88 4.13
N LEU A 199 10.01 -22.89 2.93
CA LEU A 199 10.46 -22.05 1.80
C LEU A 199 10.52 -20.56 2.17
N GLY A 200 9.57 -20.07 2.97
CA GLY A 200 9.59 -18.72 3.52
C GLY A 200 10.82 -18.42 4.39
N LYS A 201 11.30 -19.37 5.19
CA LYS A 201 12.54 -19.21 5.99
C LYS A 201 13.79 -19.18 5.11
N ARG A 202 13.78 -19.88 3.97
CA ARG A 202 14.90 -19.86 3.02
C ARG A 202 14.99 -18.55 2.26
N LEU A 203 13.83 -17.92 1.99
CA LEU A 203 13.74 -16.62 1.34
C LEU A 203 13.98 -15.46 2.31
N LEU A 204 13.61 -15.59 3.59
CA LEU A 204 13.84 -14.54 4.59
C LEU A 204 15.32 -14.12 4.60
N ASP A 205 15.55 -12.80 4.64
CA ASP A 205 16.86 -12.15 4.60
C ASP A 205 17.67 -12.39 3.31
N LYS A 206 17.04 -12.94 2.26
CA LYS A 206 17.65 -12.99 0.92
C LYS A 206 17.37 -11.69 0.16
N THR A 207 18.38 -11.24 -0.57
CA THR A 207 18.23 -10.19 -1.56
C THR A 207 17.82 -10.79 -2.90
N LEU A 208 16.70 -10.34 -3.44
CA LEU A 208 16.25 -10.64 -4.79
C LEU A 208 16.62 -9.47 -5.69
N VAL A 209 17.34 -9.77 -6.78
CA VAL A 209 17.60 -8.80 -7.86
C VAL A 209 16.76 -9.23 -9.05
N CYS A 210 15.75 -8.44 -9.37
CA CYS A 210 14.83 -8.71 -10.47
C CYS A 210 15.10 -7.74 -11.61
N ASP A 211 15.24 -8.28 -12.81
CA ASP A 211 15.35 -7.50 -14.03
C ASP A 211 13.94 -7.05 -14.45
N CYS A 212 13.82 -5.79 -14.87
CA CYS A 212 12.57 -5.14 -15.18
C CYS A 212 12.59 -4.60 -16.62
N SER A 213 11.52 -4.85 -17.36
CA SER A 213 11.25 -4.20 -18.64
C SER A 213 10.02 -3.31 -18.51
N VAL A 214 10.13 -2.06 -18.92
CA VAL A 214 9.07 -1.05 -18.75
C VAL A 214 8.80 -0.35 -20.06
N HIS A 215 7.54 -0.32 -20.50
CA HIS A 215 7.07 0.49 -21.62
C HIS A 215 6.26 1.66 -21.09
N ILE A 216 6.60 2.86 -21.54
CA ILE A 216 6.02 4.12 -21.07
C ILE A 216 5.46 4.87 -22.26
N THR A 217 4.17 5.18 -22.20
CA THR A 217 3.50 6.02 -23.20
C THR A 217 3.22 7.39 -22.62
N PHE A 218 3.55 8.42 -23.39
CA PHE A 218 3.38 9.82 -23.01
C PHE A 218 2.11 10.42 -23.62
N ASP A 219 1.43 11.27 -22.87
CA ASP A 219 0.37 12.12 -23.39
C ASP A 219 0.98 13.18 -24.30
N ALA A 220 0.60 13.17 -25.58
CA ALA A 220 1.16 14.07 -26.59
C ALA A 220 0.89 15.55 -26.30
N ARG A 221 -0.16 15.86 -25.52
CA ARG A 221 -0.56 17.23 -25.19
C ARG A 221 0.30 17.81 -24.07
N SER A 222 0.48 17.06 -22.98
CA SER A 222 1.16 17.53 -21.76
C SER A 222 2.61 17.04 -21.60
N GLY A 223 3.06 16.07 -22.39
CA GLY A 223 4.40 15.49 -22.29
C GLY A 223 4.63 14.67 -21.03
N ARG A 224 3.56 14.30 -20.31
CA ARG A 224 3.61 13.49 -19.08
C ARG A 224 3.25 12.04 -19.34
N VAL A 225 3.59 11.17 -18.39
CA VAL A 225 3.34 9.74 -18.51
C VAL A 225 1.85 9.45 -18.41
N ALA A 226 1.30 8.86 -19.47
CA ALA A 226 -0.09 8.43 -19.58
C ALA A 226 -0.28 6.95 -19.27
N ARG A 227 0.70 6.11 -19.60
CA ARG A 227 0.62 4.67 -19.39
C ARG A 227 1.97 4.06 -19.05
N VAL A 228 1.98 3.12 -18.12
CA VAL A 228 3.13 2.33 -17.71
C VAL A 228 2.77 0.84 -17.83
N GLU A 229 3.57 0.09 -18.56
CA GLU A 229 3.49 -1.38 -18.62
C GLU A 229 4.83 -1.93 -18.13
N ALA A 230 4.84 -2.49 -16.92
CA ALA A 230 6.02 -3.05 -16.31
C ALA A 230 5.95 -4.58 -16.26
N SER A 231 7.07 -5.24 -16.53
CA SER A 231 7.27 -6.67 -16.36
C SER A 231 8.51 -6.88 -15.49
N ILE A 232 8.38 -7.67 -14.42
CA ILE A 232 9.45 -7.95 -13.46
C ILE A 232 9.76 -9.44 -13.48
N ASP A 233 11.03 -9.80 -13.65
CA ASP A 233 11.48 -11.19 -13.72
C ASP A 233 11.69 -11.80 -12.32
N TRP A 234 10.59 -12.17 -11.69
CA TRP A 234 10.60 -12.87 -10.40
C TRP A 234 11.13 -14.29 -10.51
N ILE A 235 11.00 -14.93 -11.67
CA ILE A 235 11.39 -16.33 -11.87
C ILE A 235 12.90 -16.44 -11.73
N ASN A 236 13.67 -15.63 -12.47
CA ASN A 236 15.13 -15.69 -12.40
C ASN A 236 15.65 -15.23 -11.03
N ALA A 237 15.03 -14.21 -10.43
CA ALA A 237 15.41 -13.74 -9.09
C ALA A 237 15.24 -14.84 -8.03
N LEU A 238 14.08 -15.51 -8.02
CA LEU A 238 13.80 -16.60 -7.09
C LEU A 238 14.63 -17.85 -7.40
N LEU A 239 14.88 -18.16 -8.67
CA LEU A 239 15.71 -19.30 -9.05
C LEU A 239 17.14 -19.15 -8.52
N ARG A 240 17.72 -17.94 -8.58
CA ARG A 240 19.03 -17.63 -7.98
C ARG A 240 19.01 -17.81 -6.46
N ALA A 241 17.91 -17.44 -5.79
CA ALA A 241 17.77 -17.53 -4.33
C ALA A 241 17.49 -18.95 -3.82
N LEU A 242 16.70 -19.74 -4.56
CA LEU A 242 16.19 -21.04 -4.15
C LEU A 242 16.97 -22.22 -4.76
N GLY A 243 17.56 -22.03 -5.94
CA GLY A 243 18.44 -23.00 -6.60
C GLY A 243 17.73 -24.06 -7.44
N ASN A 244 16.40 -24.08 -7.51
CA ASN A 244 15.64 -24.99 -8.37
C ASN A 244 14.27 -24.42 -8.75
N LEU A 245 13.69 -24.92 -9.85
CA LEU A 245 12.41 -24.43 -10.39
C LEU A 245 11.18 -24.94 -9.64
N GLU A 246 11.25 -26.08 -8.95
CA GLU A 246 10.14 -26.63 -8.18
C GLU A 246 9.78 -25.69 -7.02
N ASP A 247 10.77 -25.28 -6.26
CA ASP A 247 10.64 -24.28 -5.20
C ASP A 247 10.17 -22.93 -5.75
N VAL A 248 10.65 -22.50 -6.92
CA VAL A 248 10.19 -21.25 -7.55
C VAL A 248 8.71 -21.32 -7.90
N ALA A 249 8.26 -22.45 -8.46
CA ALA A 249 6.85 -22.65 -8.78
C ALA A 249 5.97 -22.60 -7.51
N ILE A 250 6.42 -23.22 -6.41
CA ILE A 250 5.73 -23.15 -5.11
C ILE A 250 5.73 -21.73 -4.55
N ALA A 251 6.85 -21.00 -4.66
CA ALA A 251 6.96 -19.62 -4.20
C ALA A 251 6.01 -18.69 -4.95
N LEU A 252 5.91 -18.84 -6.28
CA LEU A 252 5.04 -18.02 -7.11
C LEU A 252 3.58 -18.45 -7.06
N HIS A 253 3.30 -19.71 -6.74
CA HIS A 253 1.93 -20.19 -6.59
C HIS A 253 1.22 -19.45 -5.44
N GLY A 254 0.24 -18.62 -5.78
CA GLY A 254 -0.51 -17.80 -4.80
C GLY A 254 0.23 -16.55 -4.33
N ALA A 255 1.37 -16.19 -4.94
CA ALA A 255 2.05 -14.94 -4.66
C ALA A 255 1.23 -13.74 -5.16
N LEU A 256 1.22 -12.66 -4.39
CA LEU A 256 0.52 -11.42 -4.71
C LEU A 256 1.45 -10.44 -5.41
N VAL A 257 2.09 -10.92 -6.47
CA VAL A 257 2.95 -10.11 -7.33
C VAL A 257 2.04 -9.31 -8.27
N THR A 258 1.85 -8.03 -7.99
CA THR A 258 1.16 -7.10 -8.89
C THR A 258 2.16 -6.44 -9.83
N CYS A 259 1.74 -6.21 -11.07
CA CYS A 259 2.47 -5.38 -12.05
C CYS A 259 2.20 -3.90 -11.77
#